data_AF-A0A953HJI8-F1
#
_entry.id   AF-A0A953HJI8-F1
#
_cell.length_a   1.000
_cell.length_b   1.000
_cell.length_c   1.000
_cell.angle_alpha   90.00
_cell.angle_beta   90.00
_cell.angle_gamma   90.00
#
_symmetry.space_group_name_H-M   'P 1'
#
loop_
_entity.id
_entity.type
_entity.pdbx_description
1 polymer ?
#
loop_
_entity_poly.entity_id
_entity_poly.type
_entity_poly.pdbx_seq_one_letter_code
_entity_poly.pdbx_strand_id
1 'polypeptide(L)'
;MSEASSEQMLAVLAEMRDLLRVIAEPAIAERDKKLREALRSIAGGGKGNRPRAVLLMDGTRTQAKIVEDCGIHKGQLSELVKALREAGLLKGDPKQPQLTISIPSNFFDDGEER
;
A
#
# COMPACT_ATOMS: atom_id res chain seq x y z
N MET A 1 4.17 42.71 -21.92
CA MET A 1 4.84 41.59 -22.61
C MET A 1 5.36 40.49 -21.66
N SER A 2 5.45 40.71 -20.34
CA SER A 2 5.92 39.66 -19.40
C SER A 2 4.82 38.65 -18.99
N GLU A 3 3.58 39.07 -18.78
CA GLU A 3 2.51 38.19 -18.28
C GLU A 3 2.09 37.10 -19.27
N ALA A 4 1.91 37.45 -20.55
CA ALA A 4 1.57 36.48 -21.60
C ALA A 4 2.68 35.40 -21.77
N SER A 5 3.94 35.75 -21.51
CA SER A 5 5.06 34.80 -21.55
C SER A 5 5.04 33.84 -20.35
N SER A 6 4.63 34.33 -19.17
CA SER A 6 4.47 33.50 -17.98
C SER A 6 3.28 32.53 -18.10
N GLU A 7 2.16 32.95 -18.69
CA GLU A 7 1.01 32.09 -18.95
C GLU A 7 1.34 30.95 -19.92
N GLN A 8 2.06 31.26 -21.00
CA GLN A 8 2.55 30.25 -21.94
C GLN A 8 3.51 29.26 -21.28
N MET A 9 4.38 29.73 -20.39
CA MET A 9 5.31 28.87 -19.65
C MET A 9 4.57 27.94 -18.68
N LEU A 10 3.53 28.42 -17.99
CA LEU A 10 2.67 27.59 -17.14
C LEU A 10 1.93 26.53 -17.95
N ALA A 11 1.44 26.87 -19.14
CA ALA A 11 0.80 25.92 -20.04
C ALA A 11 1.76 24.79 -20.46
N VAL A 12 2.97 25.14 -20.89
CA VAL A 12 4.00 24.16 -21.25
C VAL A 12 4.38 23.26 -20.07
N LEU A 13 4.53 23.82 -18.86
CA LEU A 13 4.81 23.03 -17.66
C LEU A 13 3.67 22.08 -17.31
N ALA A 14 2.41 22.49 -17.52
CA ALA A 14 1.25 21.62 -17.33
C ALA A 14 1.26 20.46 -18.33
N GLU A 15 1.51 20.74 -19.61
CA GLU A 15 1.62 19.71 -20.65
C GLU A 15 2.76 18.72 -20.37
N MET A 16 3.94 19.22 -19.98
CA MET A 16 5.07 18.38 -19.60
C MET A 16 4.74 17.49 -18.41
N ARG A 17 4.10 18.03 -17.36
CA ARG A 17 3.64 17.25 -16.20
C ARG A 17 2.68 16.15 -16.62
N ASP A 18 1.75 16.45 -17.52
CA ASP A 18 0.73 15.50 -17.94
C ASP A 18 1.35 14.39 -18.81
N LEU A 19 2.28 14.72 -19.71
CA LEU A 19 3.09 13.72 -20.43
C LEU A 19 3.91 12.84 -19.48
N LEU A 20 4.55 13.43 -18.47
CA LEU A 20 5.31 12.66 -17.47
C LEU A 20 4.41 11.70 -16.68
N ARG A 21 3.17 12.08 -16.39
CA ARG A 21 2.19 11.18 -15.75
C ARG A 21 1.86 9.99 -16.65
N VAL A 22 1.50 10.25 -17.91
CA VAL A 22 1.16 9.19 -18.88
C VAL A 22 2.33 8.22 -19.09
N ILE A 23 3.56 8.74 -19.16
CA ILE A 23 4.77 7.90 -19.30
C ILE A 23 5.03 7.07 -18.03
N ALA A 24 4.77 7.64 -16.85
CA ALA A 24 5.00 6.96 -15.57
C ALA A 24 3.92 5.93 -15.20
N GLU A 25 2.69 6.09 -15.69
CA GLU A 25 1.53 5.26 -15.36
C GLU A 25 1.80 3.75 -15.49
N PRO A 26 2.35 3.22 -16.61
CA PRO A 26 2.63 1.79 -16.74
C PRO A 26 3.63 1.28 -15.70
N ALA A 27 4.69 2.05 -15.43
CA ALA A 27 5.71 1.68 -14.45
C ALA A 27 5.16 1.69 -13.02
N ILE A 28 4.31 2.67 -12.69
CA ILE A 28 3.60 2.74 -11.41
C ILE A 28 2.63 1.56 -11.27
N ALA A 29 1.85 1.25 -12.31
CA ALA A 29 0.92 0.14 -12.30
C ALA A 29 1.62 -1.20 -12.10
N GLU A 30 2.74 -1.43 -12.78
CA GLU A 30 3.54 -2.65 -12.64
C GLU A 30 4.17 -2.78 -11.25
N ARG A 31 4.68 -1.67 -10.69
CA ARG A 31 5.16 -1.65 -9.30
C ARG A 31 4.04 -2.00 -8.32
N ASP A 32 2.89 -1.35 -8.45
CA ASP A 32 1.75 -1.57 -7.56
C ASP A 32 1.22 -3.00 -7.66
N LYS A 33 1.20 -3.59 -8.87
CA LYS A 33 0.87 -5.00 -9.09
C LYS A 33 1.82 -5.91 -8.31
N LYS A 34 3.13 -5.73 -8.45
CA LYS A 34 4.16 -6.51 -7.72
C LYS A 34 4.00 -6.40 -6.20
N LEU A 35 3.74 -5.19 -5.69
CA LEU A 35 3.52 -4.99 -4.26
C LEU A 35 2.24 -5.70 -3.78
N ARG A 36 1.15 -5.65 -4.56
CA ARG A 36 -0.11 -6.35 -4.22
C ARG A 36 0.05 -7.88 -4.25
N GLU A 37 0.79 -8.41 -5.22
CA GLU A 37 1.11 -9.85 -5.29
C GLU A 37 1.97 -10.31 -4.11
N ALA A 38 3.02 -9.55 -3.78
CA ALA A 38 3.86 -9.82 -2.60
C ALA A 38 3.04 -9.75 -1.30
N LEU A 39 2.14 -8.76 -1.19
CA LEU A 39 1.26 -8.62 -0.03
C LEU A 39 0.35 -9.83 0.15
N ARG A 40 -0.26 -10.34 -0.92
CA ARG A 40 -1.08 -11.56 -0.87
C ARG A 40 -0.26 -12.80 -0.53
N SER A 41 0.93 -12.94 -1.10
CA SER A 41 1.83 -14.05 -0.79
C SER A 41 2.22 -14.12 0.69
N ILE A 42 2.53 -12.95 1.29
CA ILE A 42 2.95 -12.88 2.70
C ILE A 42 1.76 -12.96 3.66
N ALA A 43 0.67 -12.25 3.39
CA ALA A 43 -0.50 -12.20 4.26
C ALA A 43 -1.34 -13.48 4.17
N GLY A 44 -1.34 -14.15 3.01
CA GLY A 44 -2.30 -15.17 2.65
C GLY A 44 -3.59 -14.58 2.10
N GLY A 45 -4.58 -15.44 1.83
CA GLY A 45 -5.93 -15.07 1.39
C GLY A 45 -7.00 -15.44 2.43
N GLY A 46 -8.23 -14.98 2.17
CA GLY A 46 -9.43 -15.38 2.90
C GLY A 46 -9.58 -14.75 4.29
N LYS A 47 -10.46 -15.35 5.10
CA LYS A 47 -10.92 -14.81 6.40
C LYS A 47 -9.97 -15.06 7.59
N GLY A 48 -8.68 -15.29 7.32
CA GLY A 48 -7.68 -15.54 8.35
C GLY A 48 -7.29 -14.31 9.18
N ASN A 49 -6.66 -14.54 10.33
CA ASN A 49 -6.22 -13.45 11.21
C ASN A 49 -5.06 -12.62 10.61
N ARG A 50 -4.24 -13.21 9.73
CA ARG A 50 -3.15 -12.51 9.03
C ARG A 50 -3.67 -11.45 8.04
N PRO A 51 -4.56 -11.77 7.08
CA PRO A 51 -5.23 -10.77 6.25
C PRO A 51 -5.92 -9.66 7.05
N ARG A 52 -6.67 -10.02 8.10
CA ARG A 52 -7.32 -9.05 9.00
C ARG A 52 -6.31 -8.14 9.69
N ALA A 53 -5.19 -8.67 10.17
CA ALA A 53 -4.13 -7.86 10.77
C ALA A 53 -3.56 -6.85 9.77
N VAL A 54 -3.33 -7.24 8.52
CA VAL A 54 -2.84 -6.35 7.46
C VAL A 54 -3.80 -5.20 7.19
N LEU A 55 -5.11 -5.47 7.14
CA LEU A 55 -6.14 -4.42 6.94
C LEU A 55 -6.17 -3.38 8.07
N LEU A 56 -5.60 -3.68 9.24
CA LEU A 56 -5.50 -2.78 10.39
C LEU A 56 -4.19 -1.95 10.42
N MET A 57 -3.25 -2.19 9.49
CA MET A 57 -1.94 -1.52 9.43
C MET A 57 -2.02 -0.16 8.71
N ASP A 58 -2.68 0.80 9.34
CA ASP A 58 -2.84 2.18 8.83
C ASP A 58 -1.86 3.19 9.45
N GLY A 59 -0.99 2.74 10.37
CA GLY A 59 -0.05 3.59 11.10
C GLY A 59 -0.63 4.24 12.36
N THR A 60 -1.90 4.03 12.68
CA THR A 60 -2.53 4.57 13.91
C THR A 60 -2.53 3.56 15.05
N ARG A 61 -2.61 2.27 14.73
CA ARG A 61 -2.66 1.17 15.71
C ARG A 61 -1.28 0.62 16.03
N THR A 62 -1.06 0.30 17.29
CA THR A 62 0.13 -0.45 17.70
C THR A 62 -0.03 -1.94 17.38
N GLN A 63 1.07 -2.68 17.28
CA GLN A 63 1.00 -4.15 17.14
C GLN A 63 0.17 -4.81 18.26
N ALA A 64 0.22 -4.29 19.50
CA ALA A 64 -0.58 -4.82 20.60
C ALA A 64 -2.09 -4.63 20.35
N LYS A 65 -2.49 -3.46 19.83
CA LYS A 65 -3.88 -3.19 19.49
C LYS A 65 -4.37 -4.05 18.32
N ILE A 66 -3.51 -4.27 17.32
CA ILE A 66 -3.81 -5.16 16.19
C ILE A 66 -4.04 -6.61 16.68
N VAL A 67 -3.19 -7.11 17.60
CA VAL A 67 -3.39 -8.43 18.23
C VAL A 67 -4.75 -8.55 18.88
N GLU A 68 -5.14 -7.54 19.67
CA GLU A 68 -6.43 -7.49 20.36
C GLU A 68 -7.60 -7.49 19.35
N ASP A 69 -7.53 -6.65 18.32
CA ASP A 69 -8.65 -6.40 17.41
C ASP A 69 -8.91 -7.57 16.43
N CYS A 70 -7.89 -8.32 16.02
CA CYS A 70 -8.04 -9.43 15.08
C CYS A 70 -7.76 -10.83 15.66
N GLY A 71 -7.30 -10.94 16.90
CA GLY A 71 -7.05 -12.22 17.57
C GLY A 71 -5.87 -13.00 17.00
N ILE A 72 -4.95 -12.36 16.28
CA ILE A 72 -3.71 -12.99 15.81
C ILE A 72 -2.75 -13.23 16.99
N HIS A 73 -2.03 -14.36 16.99
CA HIS A 73 -1.01 -14.58 18.02
C HIS A 73 0.12 -13.55 17.88
N LYS A 74 0.63 -13.02 19.01
CA LYS A 74 1.67 -11.98 19.02
C LYS A 74 2.91 -12.37 18.21
N GLY A 75 3.40 -13.60 18.35
CA GLY A 75 4.55 -14.09 17.59
C GLY A 75 4.29 -14.11 16.08
N GLN A 76 3.09 -14.53 15.66
CA GLN A 76 2.69 -14.56 14.26
C GLN A 76 2.57 -13.15 13.68
N LEU A 77 2.09 -12.18 14.47
CA LEU A 77 2.06 -10.78 14.04
C LEU A 77 3.46 -10.21 13.89
N SER A 78 4.38 -10.49 14.83
CA SER A 78 5.76 -10.01 14.75
C SER A 78 6.48 -10.59 13.52
N GLU A 79 6.28 -11.88 13.22
CA GLU A 79 6.79 -12.52 12.00
C GLU A 79 6.18 -11.91 10.73
N LEU A 80 4.87 -11.66 10.73
CA LEU A 80 4.17 -11.01 9.61
C LEU A 80 4.72 -9.60 9.36
N VAL A 81 4.84 -8.78 10.41
CA VAL A 81 5.37 -7.41 10.30
C VAL A 81 6.81 -7.43 9.80
N LYS A 82 7.64 -8.38 10.26
CA LYS A 82 9.01 -8.55 9.78
C LYS A 82 9.03 -8.88 8.28
N ALA A 83 8.26 -9.87 7.84
CA ALA A 83 8.19 -10.26 6.43
C ALA A 83 7.69 -9.13 5.52
N LEU A 84 6.65 -8.39 5.95
CA LEU A 84 6.14 -7.24 5.20
C LEU A 84 7.16 -6.11 5.12
N ARG A 85 7.95 -5.88 6.17
CA ARG A 85 9.01 -4.87 6.17
C ARG A 85 10.16 -5.23 5.24
N GLU A 86 10.60 -6.49 5.27
CA GLU A 86 11.64 -7.00 4.36
C GLU A 86 11.22 -6.90 2.89
N ALA A 87 9.92 -7.04 2.62
CA ALA A 87 9.33 -6.84 1.29
C ALA A 87 9.06 -5.37 0.91
N GLY A 88 9.40 -4.40 1.76
CA GLY A 88 9.16 -2.97 1.51
C GLY A 88 7.69 -2.55 1.53
N LEU A 89 6.80 -3.40 2.07
CA LEU A 89 5.35 -3.18 2.12
C LEU A 89 4.93 -2.33 3.32
N LEU A 90 5.84 -2.05 4.25
CA LEU A 90 5.60 -1.17 5.39
C LEU A 90 6.48 0.08 5.33
N LYS A 91 5.92 1.20 5.79
CA LYS A 91 6.60 2.47 6.04
C LYS A 91 6.39 2.92 7.49
N GLY A 92 7.23 3.84 7.97
CA GLY A 92 7.10 4.43 9.29
C GLY A 92 7.63 3.57 10.45
N ASP A 93 7.05 3.76 11.65
CA ASP A 93 7.47 3.11 12.89
C ASP A 93 7.06 1.62 12.91
N PRO A 94 7.98 0.67 13.15
CA PRO A 94 7.65 -0.74 13.30
C PRO A 94 6.62 -1.05 14.40
N LYS A 95 6.51 -0.20 15.42
CA LYS A 95 5.53 -0.36 16.50
C LYS A 95 4.11 -0.02 16.06
N GLN A 96 3.97 0.84 15.06
CA GLN A 96 2.72 1.27 14.43
C GLN A 96 2.77 1.01 12.92
N PRO A 97 2.67 -0.27 12.52
CA PRO A 97 2.87 -0.65 11.12
C PRO A 97 1.88 0.06 10.20
N GLN A 98 2.40 0.61 9.11
CA GLN A 98 1.62 1.28 8.07
C GLN A 98 1.97 0.73 6.70
N LEU A 99 0.97 0.34 5.91
CA LEU A 99 1.20 -0.09 4.53
C LEU A 99 1.73 1.03 3.63
N THR A 100 2.67 0.69 2.76
CA THR A 100 3.18 1.60 1.72
C THR A 100 2.14 1.84 0.62
N ILE A 101 1.28 0.85 0.37
CA ILE A 101 0.19 0.90 -0.63
C ILE A 101 -1.17 0.98 0.05
N SER A 102 -2.12 1.66 -0.59
CA SER A 102 -3.52 1.61 -0.18
C SER A 102 -4.20 0.38 -0.78
N ILE A 103 -4.95 -0.33 0.05
CA ILE A 103 -5.72 -1.51 -0.34
C ILE A 103 -7.19 -1.34 0.09
N PRO A 104 -8.15 -1.85 -0.68
CA PRO A 104 -9.55 -1.85 -0.27
C PRO A 104 -9.79 -2.86 0.86
N SER A 105 -10.90 -2.71 1.59
CA SER A 105 -11.24 -3.61 2.71
C SER A 105 -11.48 -5.06 2.29
N ASN A 106 -11.89 -5.29 1.04
CA ASN A 106 -12.13 -6.60 0.43
C ASN A 106 -10.90 -7.17 -0.31
N PHE A 107 -9.71 -6.61 -0.12
CA PHE A 107 -8.52 -6.96 -0.91
C PHE A 107 -8.13 -8.45 -0.84
N PHE A 108 -8.43 -9.10 0.28
CA PHE A 108 -8.13 -10.51 0.57
C PHE A 108 -9.34 -11.43 0.43
N ASP A 109 -10.49 -10.91 0.03
CA ASP A 109 -11.62 -11.77 -0.29
C ASP A 109 -11.23 -12.56 -1.54
N ASP A 110 -11.14 -13.89 -1.38
CA ASP A 110 -10.95 -14.79 -2.50
C ASP A 110 -12.15 -14.54 -3.41
N GLY A 111 -11.92 -14.02 -4.62
CA GLY A 111 -13.00 -13.72 -5.54
C GLY A 111 -13.90 -14.94 -5.68
N GLU A 112 -15.13 -14.86 -5.16
CA GLU A 112 -16.25 -15.68 -5.62
C GLU A 112 -16.58 -15.23 -7.05
N GLU A 113 -15.68 -15.52 -7.98
CA GLU A 113 -15.94 -15.66 -9.40
C GLU A 113 -15.30 -16.99 -9.80
N ARG A 114 -16.01 -18.08 -9.51
CA ARG A 114 -15.88 -19.36 -10.21
C ARG A 114 -17.19 -19.63 -10.93
#